data_AF-A0A6M0CDJ2-F1
#
_entry.id   AF-A0A6M0CDJ2-F1
#
_cell.length_a   1.000
_cell.length_b   1.000
_cell.length_c   1.000
_cell.angle_alpha   90.00
_cell.angle_beta   90.00
_cell.angle_gamma   90.00
#
_symmetry.space_group_name_H-M   'P 1'
#
loop_
_entity.id
_entity.type
_entity.pdbx_description
1 polymer ?
#
loop_
_entity_poly.entity_id
_entity_poly.type
_entity_poly.pdbx_seq_one_letter_code
_entity_poly.pdbx_strand_id
1 'polypeptide(L)'
;MGMTLTEKILAKAADRPTVEAGENIWINVDVLMTHDVCGPGTIGIFKREFGENAKVWEKDKIVIIPDHYIFTADERANRNVDILREFAAEQNIKYFYDIIDRADFKANPDYKGVCHIALAQEGHTRPGEVLFGTDSHTCNAGAFGQFATGIGNTDAAFIMGTGKLLVKVPATMRFVLNGEMPDYLLAKDLILQIIGDIGVAGATYRTMEFAGGTVEAMTMEERMTLCNMTVEAGGKNGAIAPDETTFEYVRSRTDK
;
A
#
# COMPACT_ATOMS: atom_id res chain seq x y z
N MET A 1 9.99 -27.26 4.15
CA MET A 1 8.67 -26.61 4.32
C MET A 1 8.41 -25.74 3.10
N GLY A 2 7.16 -25.56 2.69
CA GLY A 2 6.84 -24.64 1.58
C GLY A 2 6.87 -23.18 2.04
N MET A 3 7.15 -22.25 1.12
CA MET A 3 7.07 -20.82 1.37
C MET A 3 5.63 -20.35 1.61
N THR A 4 5.47 -19.41 2.55
CA THR A 4 4.26 -18.61 2.77
C THR A 4 3.92 -17.74 1.56
N LEU A 5 2.74 -17.10 1.55
CA LEU A 5 2.37 -16.18 0.47
C LEU A 5 3.38 -15.01 0.38
N THR A 6 3.68 -14.37 1.49
CA THR A 6 4.65 -13.26 1.55
C THR A 6 6.04 -13.70 1.10
N GLU A 7 6.53 -14.87 1.54
CA GLU A 7 7.84 -15.38 1.11
C GLU A 7 7.87 -15.64 -0.41
N LYS A 8 6.80 -16.15 -1.03
CA LYS A 8 6.73 -16.33 -2.48
C LYS A 8 6.81 -15.00 -3.23
N ILE A 9 6.09 -13.98 -2.77
CA ILE A 9 6.09 -12.64 -3.37
C ILE A 9 7.48 -12.01 -3.26
N LEU A 10 8.08 -12.08 -2.07
CA LEU A 10 9.41 -11.53 -1.80
C LEU A 10 10.53 -12.28 -2.53
N ALA A 11 10.44 -13.60 -2.65
CA ALA A 11 11.38 -14.41 -3.43
C ALA A 11 11.36 -13.99 -4.91
N LYS A 12 10.16 -13.87 -5.50
CA LYS A 12 9.99 -13.35 -6.86
C LYS A 12 10.57 -11.94 -7.01
N ALA A 13 10.26 -11.03 -6.09
CA ALA A 13 10.73 -9.65 -6.14
C ALA A 13 12.26 -9.53 -5.98
N ALA A 14 12.89 -10.48 -5.27
CA ALA A 14 14.34 -10.59 -5.10
C ALA A 14 15.06 -11.34 -6.23
N ASP A 15 14.33 -11.87 -7.22
CA ASP A 15 14.86 -12.79 -8.23
C ASP A 15 15.57 -14.02 -7.61
N ARG A 16 14.93 -14.59 -6.59
CA ARG A 16 15.42 -15.77 -5.84
C ARG A 16 14.40 -16.91 -5.91
N PRO A 17 14.85 -18.17 -5.94
CA PRO A 17 13.94 -19.32 -5.92
C PRO A 17 13.25 -19.48 -4.56
N THR A 18 13.94 -19.12 -3.48
CA THR A 18 13.45 -19.21 -2.10
C THR A 18 14.01 -18.10 -1.23
N VAL A 19 13.23 -17.71 -0.23
CA VAL A 19 13.63 -16.86 0.89
C VAL A 19 13.00 -17.41 2.17
N GLU A 20 13.61 -17.10 3.30
CA GLU A 20 13.15 -17.50 4.64
C GLU A 20 12.96 -16.27 5.54
N ALA A 21 12.01 -16.37 6.47
CA ALA A 21 11.79 -15.35 7.48
C ALA A 21 13.10 -14.99 8.23
N GLY A 22 13.34 -13.68 8.38
CA GLY A 22 14.53 -13.13 9.04
C GLY A 22 15.67 -12.77 8.09
N GLU A 23 15.68 -13.25 6.85
CA GLU A 23 16.66 -12.83 5.84
C GLU A 23 16.50 -11.35 5.48
N ASN A 24 17.61 -10.67 5.21
CA ASN A 24 17.60 -9.33 4.59
C ASN A 24 17.88 -9.46 3.10
N ILE A 25 16.97 -8.97 2.27
CA ILE A 25 16.98 -9.14 0.82
C ILE A 25 16.72 -7.82 0.11
N TRP A 26 17.42 -7.59 -1.00
CA TRP A 26 17.08 -6.51 -1.91
C TRP A 26 15.94 -6.98 -2.80
N ILE A 27 14.86 -6.19 -2.87
CA ILE A 27 13.70 -6.49 -3.72
C ILE A 27 13.46 -5.37 -4.71
N ASN A 28 12.94 -5.74 -5.89
CA ASN A 28 12.39 -4.79 -6.86
C ASN A 28 11.01 -4.31 -6.38
N VAL A 29 10.71 -3.04 -6.64
CA VAL A 29 9.43 -2.41 -6.29
C VAL A 29 8.55 -2.30 -7.54
N ASP A 30 7.27 -2.63 -7.39
CA ASP A 30 6.29 -2.53 -8.48
C ASP A 30 5.53 -1.22 -8.45
N VAL A 31 5.17 -0.73 -7.26
CA VAL A 31 4.49 0.55 -7.07
C VAL A 31 5.05 1.26 -5.84
N LEU A 32 5.37 2.55 -5.99
CA LEU A 32 5.59 3.48 -4.89
C LEU A 32 4.45 4.49 -4.86
N MET A 33 3.72 4.54 -3.75
CA MET A 33 2.71 5.58 -3.50
C MET A 33 3.25 6.64 -2.55
N THR A 34 2.95 7.91 -2.83
CA THR A 34 3.09 8.98 -1.86
C THR A 34 1.92 9.97 -1.95
N HIS A 35 1.80 10.83 -0.96
CA HIS A 35 0.70 11.77 -0.80
C HIS A 35 1.23 13.12 -0.28
N ASP A 36 0.34 14.08 -0.11
CA ASP A 36 0.64 15.48 0.19
C ASP A 36 1.36 15.72 1.52
N VAL A 37 1.23 14.85 2.51
CA VAL A 37 1.97 15.00 3.79
C VAL A 37 3.43 14.63 3.64
N CYS A 38 3.71 13.46 3.05
CA CYS A 38 5.03 12.84 3.04
C CYS A 38 5.81 13.12 1.75
N GLY A 39 5.11 13.30 0.63
CA GLY A 39 5.70 13.46 -0.70
C GLY A 39 6.68 14.63 -0.80
N PRO A 40 6.42 15.84 -0.26
CA PRO A 40 7.41 16.92 -0.25
C PRO A 40 8.72 16.55 0.46
N GLY A 41 8.63 15.82 1.58
CA GLY A 41 9.81 15.32 2.30
C GLY A 41 10.59 14.29 1.48
N THR A 42 9.87 13.34 0.86
CA THR A 42 10.43 12.34 -0.04
C THR A 42 11.15 12.98 -1.23
N ILE A 43 10.50 13.94 -1.90
CA ILE A 43 11.06 14.68 -3.05
C ILE A 43 12.32 15.45 -2.64
N GLY A 44 12.30 16.12 -1.49
CA GLY A 44 13.46 16.86 -0.98
C GLY A 44 14.67 15.96 -0.69
N ILE A 45 14.44 14.77 -0.11
CA ILE A 45 15.51 13.79 0.12
C ILE A 45 16.00 13.24 -1.23
N PHE A 46 15.10 12.90 -2.15
CA PHE A 46 15.46 12.39 -3.47
C PHE A 46 16.38 13.38 -4.22
N LYS A 47 16.00 14.66 -4.30
CA LYS A 47 16.81 15.71 -4.93
C LYS A 47 18.15 15.92 -4.23
N ARG A 48 18.17 15.88 -2.88
CA ARG A 48 19.41 16.04 -2.11
C ARG A 48 20.40 14.89 -2.33
N GLU A 49 19.93 13.65 -2.30
CA GLU A 49 20.80 12.45 -2.34
C GLU A 49 21.13 12.01 -3.78
N PHE A 50 20.23 12.19 -4.75
CA PHE A 50 20.42 11.79 -6.15
C PHE A 50 20.74 12.96 -7.09
N GLY A 51 20.54 14.20 -6.64
CA GLY A 51 20.80 15.45 -7.37
C GLY A 51 19.54 16.12 -7.92
N GLU A 52 19.58 17.45 -8.06
CA GLU A 52 18.44 18.28 -8.49
C GLU A 52 17.87 17.91 -9.87
N ASN A 53 18.70 17.38 -10.76
CA ASN A 53 18.30 16.97 -12.11
C ASN A 53 18.08 15.45 -12.25
N ALA A 54 18.07 14.71 -11.14
CA ALA A 54 17.86 13.28 -11.15
C ALA A 54 16.49 12.92 -11.74
N LYS A 55 16.42 11.74 -12.38
CA LYS A 55 15.18 11.16 -12.86
C LYS A 55 14.76 9.99 -11.99
N VAL A 56 13.47 9.93 -11.70
CA VAL A 56 12.88 8.80 -10.99
C VAL A 56 13.07 7.50 -11.76
N TRP A 57 13.17 6.37 -11.06
CA TRP A 57 13.52 5.08 -11.65
C TRP A 57 12.53 4.65 -12.74
N GLU A 58 11.23 4.75 -12.46
CA GLU A 58 10.15 4.43 -13.37
C GLU A 58 8.94 5.31 -13.07
N LYS A 59 8.73 6.34 -13.87
CA LYS A 59 7.64 7.33 -13.69
C LYS A 59 6.23 6.73 -13.72
N ASP A 60 6.08 5.57 -14.36
CA ASP A 60 4.81 4.82 -14.46
C ASP A 60 4.60 3.86 -13.26
N LYS A 61 5.57 3.75 -12.35
CA LYS A 61 5.47 2.99 -11.10
C LYS A 61 5.34 3.89 -9.86
N ILE A 62 5.31 5.21 -10.05
CA ILE A 62 5.08 6.18 -8.99
C ILE A 62 3.64 6.68 -9.08
N VAL A 63 2.93 6.59 -7.95
CA VAL A 63 1.56 7.05 -7.80
C VAL A 63 1.53 8.16 -6.76
N ILE A 64 0.97 9.32 -7.11
CA ILE A 64 0.86 10.47 -6.22
C ILE A 64 -0.61 10.80 -6.03
N ILE A 65 -1.09 10.77 -4.79
CA ILE A 65 -2.51 11.01 -4.45
C ILE A 65 -2.59 12.00 -3.28
N PRO A 66 -2.93 13.28 -3.52
CA PRO A 66 -3.27 14.22 -2.45
C PRO A 66 -4.64 13.89 -1.85
N ASP A 67 -4.69 13.60 -0.55
CA ASP A 67 -5.93 13.25 0.16
C ASP A 67 -6.01 13.75 1.61
N HIS A 68 -4.89 14.16 2.22
CA HIS A 68 -4.85 14.57 3.63
C HIS A 68 -5.09 16.08 3.83
N TYR A 69 -4.37 16.90 3.07
CA TYR A 69 -4.36 18.37 3.16
C TYR A 69 -5.08 19.01 1.98
N ILE A 70 -6.26 18.49 1.69
CA ILE A 70 -7.15 18.95 0.64
C ILE A 70 -8.37 19.63 1.24
N PHE A 71 -9.09 20.42 0.45
CA PHE A 71 -10.27 21.15 0.91
C PHE A 71 -10.03 21.99 2.18
N THR A 72 -8.88 22.67 2.23
CA THR A 72 -8.46 23.54 3.34
C THR A 72 -7.98 24.91 2.85
N ALA A 73 -8.16 25.93 3.68
CA ALA A 73 -7.66 27.29 3.44
C ALA A 73 -6.21 27.50 3.90
N ASP A 74 -5.59 26.50 4.54
CA ASP A 74 -4.22 26.61 5.06
C ASP A 74 -3.19 26.63 3.92
N GLU A 75 -2.48 27.75 3.78
CA GLU A 75 -1.45 27.94 2.75
C GLU A 75 -0.30 26.93 2.83
N ARG A 76 0.05 26.44 4.03
CA ARG A 76 1.11 25.45 4.22
C ARG A 76 0.71 24.09 3.68
N ALA A 77 -0.54 23.72 3.89
CA ALA A 77 -1.17 22.54 3.30
C ALA A 77 -1.22 22.66 1.78
N ASN A 78 -1.65 23.81 1.26
CA ASN A 78 -1.74 24.06 -0.18
C ASN A 78 -0.38 23.97 -0.87
N ARG A 79 0.66 24.55 -0.26
CA ARG A 79 2.04 24.48 -0.74
C ARG A 79 2.54 23.04 -0.92
N ASN A 80 2.14 22.11 -0.06
CA ASN A 80 2.57 20.71 -0.21
C ASN A 80 2.02 20.10 -1.50
N VAL A 81 0.76 20.35 -1.84
CA VAL A 81 0.15 19.90 -3.09
C VAL A 81 0.83 20.57 -4.30
N ASP A 82 1.19 21.84 -4.20
CA ASP A 82 1.90 22.54 -5.27
C ASP A 82 3.29 21.92 -5.53
N ILE A 83 4.03 21.55 -4.48
CA ILE A 83 5.31 20.81 -4.62
C ILE A 83 5.11 19.48 -5.36
N LEU A 84 4.04 18.74 -5.04
CA LEU A 84 3.72 17.49 -5.75
C LEU A 84 3.44 17.74 -7.22
N ARG A 85 2.67 18.79 -7.53
CA ARG A 85 2.27 19.16 -8.89
C ARG A 85 3.48 19.57 -9.73
N GLU A 86 4.38 20.38 -9.17
CA GLU A 86 5.65 20.75 -9.79
C GLU A 86 6.51 19.51 -10.07
N PHE A 87 6.68 18.63 -9.08
CA PHE A 87 7.48 17.42 -9.24
C PHE A 87 6.87 16.43 -10.25
N ALA A 88 5.55 16.24 -10.21
CA ALA A 88 4.83 15.38 -11.15
C ALA A 88 5.02 15.86 -12.60
N ALA A 89 4.95 17.19 -12.83
CA ALA A 89 5.23 17.77 -14.13
C ALA A 89 6.71 17.61 -14.55
N GLU A 90 7.65 17.91 -13.65
CA GLU A 90 9.10 17.83 -13.88
C GLU A 90 9.58 16.41 -14.26
N GLN A 91 9.02 15.40 -13.60
CA GLN A 91 9.35 13.99 -13.77
C GLN A 91 8.44 13.28 -14.78
N ASN A 92 7.41 13.98 -15.28
CA ASN A 92 6.37 13.43 -16.16
C ASN A 92 5.71 12.18 -15.55
N ILE A 93 5.32 12.28 -14.26
CA ILE A 93 4.64 11.22 -13.53
C ILE A 93 3.27 10.99 -14.14
N LYS A 94 3.03 9.77 -14.60
CA LYS A 94 1.79 9.40 -15.28
C LYS A 94 0.59 9.36 -14.33
N TYR A 95 0.80 8.83 -13.13
CA TYR A 95 -0.26 8.56 -12.15
C TYR A 95 -0.25 9.61 -11.03
N PHE A 96 -0.56 10.85 -11.40
CA PHE A 96 -0.81 11.93 -10.46
C PHE A 96 -2.31 12.24 -10.41
N TYR A 97 -2.95 11.88 -9.30
CA TYR A 97 -4.38 12.04 -9.08
C TYR A 97 -4.66 13.37 -8.40
N ASP A 98 -4.36 14.45 -9.10
CA ASP A 98 -4.52 15.81 -8.59
C ASP A 98 -5.98 16.20 -8.37
N ILE A 99 -6.18 17.10 -7.42
CA ILE A 99 -7.45 17.77 -7.20
C ILE A 99 -7.34 19.16 -7.83
N ILE A 100 -7.82 19.29 -9.07
CA ILE A 100 -7.67 20.50 -9.89
C ILE A 100 -8.56 21.61 -9.37
N ASP A 101 -9.84 21.32 -9.14
CA ASP A 101 -10.75 22.24 -8.47
C ASP A 101 -10.59 22.09 -6.95
N ARG A 102 -10.32 23.19 -6.25
CA ARG A 102 -10.24 23.24 -4.78
C ARG A 102 -11.16 24.32 -4.22
N ALA A 103 -11.98 24.93 -5.08
CA ALA A 103 -12.94 25.95 -4.69
C ALA A 103 -13.96 25.36 -3.71
N ASP A 104 -14.45 26.24 -2.83
CA ASP A 104 -15.58 25.98 -1.93
C ASP A 104 -15.43 24.82 -0.92
N PHE A 105 -14.23 24.24 -0.78
CA PHE A 105 -13.88 23.22 0.22
C PHE A 105 -14.83 21.98 0.21
N LYS A 106 -15.32 21.59 -0.98
CA LYS A 106 -16.25 20.46 -1.16
C LYS A 106 -15.66 19.34 -2.01
N ALA A 107 -16.24 18.14 -1.89
CA ALA A 107 -15.88 17.00 -2.73
C ALA A 107 -16.07 17.35 -4.22
N ASN A 108 -14.97 17.30 -4.95
CA ASN A 108 -14.92 17.66 -6.37
C ASN A 108 -14.87 16.41 -7.25
N PRO A 109 -15.35 16.47 -8.52
CA PRO A 109 -15.43 15.29 -9.39
C PRO A 109 -14.08 14.60 -9.64
N ASP A 110 -12.99 15.34 -9.59
CA ASP A 110 -11.63 14.82 -9.82
C ASP A 110 -11.02 14.16 -8.58
N TYR A 111 -11.66 14.31 -7.41
CA TYR A 111 -11.18 13.71 -6.18
C TYR A 111 -11.32 12.18 -6.23
N LYS A 112 -10.22 11.47 -5.99
CA LYS A 112 -10.16 10.01 -6.01
C LYS A 112 -10.39 9.33 -4.66
N GLY A 113 -10.65 10.10 -3.60
CA GLY A 113 -10.83 9.54 -2.27
C GLY A 113 -9.51 9.33 -1.52
N VAL A 114 -9.60 8.59 -0.42
CA VAL A 114 -8.46 8.18 0.40
C VAL A 114 -7.49 7.35 -0.44
N CYS A 115 -6.19 7.62 -0.32
CA CYS A 115 -5.13 7.06 -1.16
C CYS A 115 -5.20 5.53 -1.34
N HIS A 116 -5.49 4.77 -0.28
CA HIS A 116 -5.59 3.30 -0.36
C HIS A 116 -6.81 2.79 -1.13
N ILE A 117 -7.90 3.54 -1.12
CA ILE A 117 -9.09 3.25 -1.94
C ILE A 117 -8.82 3.65 -3.39
N ALA A 118 -8.25 4.84 -3.60
CA ALA A 118 -7.86 5.32 -4.93
C ALA A 118 -6.89 4.34 -5.63
N LEU A 119 -5.88 3.84 -4.90
CA LEU A 119 -4.97 2.80 -5.42
C LEU A 119 -5.74 1.57 -5.95
N ALA A 120 -6.71 1.08 -5.18
CA ALA A 120 -7.52 -0.07 -5.59
C ALA A 120 -8.43 0.24 -6.77
N GLN A 121 -9.17 1.35 -6.72
CA GLN A 121 -10.13 1.75 -7.74
C GLN A 121 -9.47 2.08 -9.08
N GLU A 122 -8.25 2.60 -9.06
CA GLU A 122 -7.49 2.97 -10.25
C GLU A 122 -6.53 1.87 -10.74
N GLY A 123 -6.64 0.64 -10.20
CA GLY A 123 -5.95 -0.54 -10.73
C GLY A 123 -4.47 -0.67 -10.34
N HIS A 124 -4.04 -0.03 -9.25
CA HIS A 124 -2.66 -0.09 -8.76
C HIS A 124 -2.35 -1.26 -7.82
N THR A 125 -3.38 -1.94 -7.31
CA THR A 125 -3.24 -3.08 -6.40
C THR A 125 -3.41 -4.41 -7.14
N ARG A 126 -2.32 -4.92 -7.73
CA ARG A 126 -2.32 -6.16 -8.53
C ARG A 126 -1.66 -7.33 -7.78
N PRO A 127 -2.21 -8.56 -7.88
CA PRO A 127 -1.69 -9.69 -7.11
C PRO A 127 -0.23 -10.03 -7.39
N GLY A 128 0.49 -10.40 -6.33
CA GLY A 128 1.88 -10.87 -6.43
C GLY A 128 2.93 -9.78 -6.67
N GLU A 129 2.55 -8.51 -6.49
CA GLU A 129 3.43 -7.34 -6.58
C GLU A 129 3.88 -6.84 -5.20
N VAL A 130 4.92 -6.00 -5.22
CA VAL A 130 5.43 -5.25 -4.07
C VAL A 130 5.00 -3.78 -4.16
N LEU A 131 4.22 -3.33 -3.19
CA LEU A 131 3.75 -1.95 -3.09
C LEU A 131 4.27 -1.29 -1.81
N PHE A 132 5.00 -0.19 -1.96
CA PHE A 132 5.37 0.65 -0.83
C PHE A 132 4.62 1.97 -0.87
N GLY A 133 4.28 2.49 0.30
CA GLY A 133 3.59 3.76 0.44
C GLY A 133 4.16 4.56 1.60
N THR A 134 4.15 5.88 1.52
CA THR A 134 4.57 6.75 2.63
C THR A 134 3.50 6.92 3.70
N ASP A 135 2.64 5.90 3.89
CA ASP A 135 1.52 5.87 4.81
C ASP A 135 1.46 4.51 5.54
N SER A 136 1.10 4.51 6.83
CA SER A 136 1.06 3.30 7.67
C SER A 136 0.08 2.23 7.19
N HIS A 137 -1.05 2.65 6.62
CA HIS A 137 -2.14 1.76 6.22
C HIS A 137 -2.02 1.25 4.78
N THR A 138 -0.85 1.45 4.15
CA THR A 138 -0.47 0.82 2.88
C THR A 138 -0.64 -0.71 2.91
N CYS A 139 -0.58 -1.32 4.09
CA CYS A 139 -0.90 -2.73 4.32
C CYS A 139 -2.30 -3.16 3.85
N ASN A 140 -3.23 -2.22 3.62
CA ASN A 140 -4.53 -2.42 2.98
C ASN A 140 -4.42 -3.22 1.66
N ALA A 141 -3.40 -2.95 0.85
CA ALA A 141 -3.22 -3.61 -0.44
C ALA A 141 -2.85 -5.10 -0.33
N GLY A 142 -2.52 -5.58 0.89
CA GLY A 142 -2.41 -7.00 1.21
C GLY A 142 -3.67 -7.82 0.91
N ALA A 143 -4.84 -7.17 0.86
CA ALA A 143 -6.11 -7.78 0.47
C ALA A 143 -6.11 -8.34 -0.97
N PHE A 144 -5.20 -7.83 -1.81
CA PHE A 144 -5.03 -8.23 -3.21
C PHE A 144 -3.93 -9.30 -3.38
N GLY A 145 -3.38 -9.82 -2.28
CA GLY A 145 -2.22 -10.73 -2.33
C GLY A 145 -0.93 -10.02 -2.73
N GLN A 146 -0.74 -8.77 -2.29
CA GLN A 146 0.51 -8.03 -2.41
C GLN A 146 1.33 -8.12 -1.12
N PHE A 147 2.65 -7.96 -1.25
CA PHE A 147 3.46 -7.50 -0.13
C PHE A 147 3.41 -5.97 -0.11
N ALA A 148 2.63 -5.41 0.82
CA ALA A 148 2.42 -3.97 0.91
C ALA A 148 2.64 -3.42 2.31
N THR A 149 3.44 -2.37 2.46
CA THR A 149 3.80 -1.83 3.77
C THR A 149 4.13 -0.34 3.71
N GLY A 150 3.85 0.34 4.81
CA GLY A 150 4.25 1.73 5.02
C GLY A 150 5.75 1.86 5.21
N ILE A 151 6.35 2.90 4.63
CA ILE A 151 7.76 3.24 4.75
C ILE A 151 7.96 4.74 5.00
N GLY A 152 9.15 5.10 5.48
CA GLY A 152 9.50 6.51 5.70
C GLY A 152 9.95 7.22 4.41
N ASN A 153 10.05 8.55 4.49
CA ASN A 153 10.45 9.40 3.35
C ASN A 153 11.84 9.05 2.80
N THR A 154 12.78 8.63 3.65
CA THR A 154 14.13 8.22 3.22
C THR A 154 14.09 6.97 2.34
N ASP A 155 13.33 5.96 2.76
CA ASP A 155 13.16 4.72 2.00
C ASP A 155 12.43 4.99 0.68
N ALA A 156 11.39 5.84 0.72
CA ALA A 156 10.65 6.22 -0.48
C ALA A 156 11.52 7.00 -1.48
N ALA A 157 12.37 7.90 -0.99
CA ALA A 157 13.32 8.63 -1.82
C ALA A 157 14.38 7.70 -2.44
N PHE A 158 14.84 6.71 -1.67
CA PHE A 158 15.74 5.67 -2.16
C PHE A 158 15.07 4.83 -3.26
N ILE A 159 13.80 4.45 -3.09
CA ILE A 159 13.03 3.78 -4.14
C ILE A 159 12.85 4.68 -5.35
N MET A 160 12.54 5.98 -5.17
CA MET A 160 12.45 6.93 -6.29
C MET A 160 13.70 6.93 -7.17
N GLY A 161 14.90 6.79 -6.59
CA GLY A 161 16.14 6.73 -7.36
C GLY A 161 16.55 5.34 -7.87
N THR A 162 16.12 4.26 -7.21
CA THR A 162 16.69 2.92 -7.48
C THR A 162 15.68 1.85 -7.88
N GLY A 163 14.39 2.06 -7.62
CA GLY A 163 13.34 1.05 -7.78
C GLY A 163 13.48 -0.16 -6.86
N LYS A 164 14.29 -0.05 -5.79
CA LYS A 164 14.62 -1.15 -4.89
C LYS A 164 14.53 -0.73 -3.43
N LEU A 165 14.34 -1.72 -2.56
CA LEU A 165 14.48 -1.54 -1.11
C LEU A 165 15.09 -2.79 -0.47
N LEU A 166 15.90 -2.59 0.58
CA LEU A 166 16.36 -3.68 1.44
C LEU A 166 15.28 -3.97 2.48
N VAL A 167 14.75 -5.18 2.50
CA VAL A 167 13.73 -5.59 3.47
C VAL A 167 14.18 -6.80 4.26
N LYS A 168 13.70 -6.90 5.50
CA LYS A 168 13.73 -8.14 6.26
C LYS A 168 12.46 -8.94 5.96
N VAL A 169 12.60 -10.20 5.55
CA VAL A 169 11.46 -11.10 5.30
C VAL A 169 10.71 -11.33 6.63
N PRO A 170 9.42 -10.96 6.74
CA PRO A 170 8.66 -11.15 7.96
C PRO A 170 8.26 -12.62 8.14
N ALA A 171 8.20 -13.09 9.38
CA ALA A 171 7.52 -14.35 9.69
C ALA A 171 6.00 -14.16 9.51
N THR A 172 5.28 -15.22 9.17
CA THR A 172 3.82 -15.16 8.99
C THR A 172 3.08 -15.67 10.23
N MET A 173 2.13 -14.88 10.72
CA MET A 173 1.10 -15.28 11.66
C MET A 173 -0.20 -15.49 10.88
N ARG A 174 -0.66 -16.74 10.80
CA ARG A 174 -1.83 -17.11 10.01
C ARG A 174 -3.10 -17.18 10.86
N PHE A 175 -4.14 -16.48 10.42
CA PHE A 175 -5.47 -16.48 10.99
C PHE A 175 -6.41 -17.24 10.07
N VAL A 176 -6.92 -18.39 10.55
CA VAL A 176 -7.84 -19.23 9.78
C VAL A 176 -9.26 -18.99 10.29
N LEU A 177 -10.06 -18.28 9.50
CA LEU A 177 -11.43 -17.89 9.82
C LEU A 177 -12.38 -18.80 9.03
N ASN A 178 -13.11 -19.66 9.75
CA ASN A 178 -14.07 -20.59 9.18
C ASN A 178 -15.43 -20.42 9.87
N GLY A 179 -16.50 -20.67 9.11
CA GLY A 179 -17.88 -20.52 9.55
C GLY A 179 -18.62 -19.47 8.71
N GLU A 180 -19.92 -19.40 8.91
CA GLU A 180 -20.77 -18.40 8.27
C GLU A 180 -20.83 -17.16 9.15
N MET A 181 -20.56 -15.99 8.55
CA MET A 181 -20.68 -14.71 9.24
C MET A 181 -22.17 -14.32 9.28
N PRO A 182 -22.78 -14.13 10.47
CA PRO A 182 -24.15 -13.61 10.55
C PRO A 182 -24.27 -12.22 9.92
N ASP A 183 -25.41 -11.90 9.32
CA ASP A 183 -25.64 -10.65 8.56
C ASP A 183 -25.41 -9.35 9.35
N TYR A 184 -25.37 -9.41 10.68
CA TYR A 184 -25.14 -8.27 11.56
C TYR A 184 -23.66 -8.09 11.96
N LEU A 185 -22.77 -9.00 11.57
CA LEU A 185 -21.33 -8.88 11.75
C LEU A 185 -20.66 -8.46 10.45
N LEU A 186 -19.59 -7.68 10.58
CA LEU A 186 -18.78 -7.18 9.48
C LEU A 186 -17.33 -7.67 9.63
N ALA A 187 -16.56 -7.60 8.54
CA ALA A 187 -15.11 -7.80 8.59
C ALA A 187 -14.42 -6.90 9.64
N LYS A 188 -14.98 -5.71 9.90
CA LYS A 188 -14.53 -4.81 10.96
C LYS A 188 -14.60 -5.45 12.36
N ASP A 189 -15.68 -6.17 12.67
CA ASP A 189 -15.84 -6.81 13.97
C ASP A 189 -14.82 -7.94 14.15
N LEU A 190 -14.56 -8.70 13.09
CA LEU A 190 -13.55 -9.76 13.10
C LEU A 190 -12.14 -9.21 13.36
N ILE A 191 -11.72 -8.18 12.63
CA ILE A 191 -10.35 -7.65 12.80
C ILE A 191 -10.20 -6.95 14.15
N LEU A 192 -11.24 -6.27 14.66
CA LEU A 192 -11.23 -5.71 16.01
C LEU A 192 -11.10 -6.80 17.08
N GLN A 193 -11.82 -7.92 16.93
CA GLN A 193 -11.71 -9.05 17.85
C GLN A 193 -10.29 -9.64 17.82
N ILE A 194 -9.74 -9.87 16.62
CA ILE A 194 -8.36 -10.38 16.46
C ILE A 194 -7.35 -9.44 17.15
N ILE A 195 -7.44 -8.14 16.92
CA ILE A 195 -6.56 -7.14 17.56
C ILE A 195 -6.77 -7.12 19.07
N GLY A 196 -8.01 -7.28 19.55
CA GLY A 196 -8.33 -7.41 20.97
C GLY A 196 -7.64 -8.62 21.63
N ASP A 197 -7.55 -9.74 20.92
CA ASP A 197 -6.94 -10.97 21.42
C ASP A 197 -5.41 -10.92 21.43
N ILE A 198 -4.79 -10.32 20.40
CA ILE A 198 -3.31 -10.31 20.27
C ILE A 198 -2.66 -9.01 20.78
N GLY A 199 -3.45 -7.95 20.97
CA GLY A 199 -2.99 -6.62 21.39
C GLY A 199 -2.25 -5.84 20.30
N VAL A 200 -1.96 -4.56 20.59
CA VAL A 200 -1.37 -3.59 19.64
C VAL A 200 0.05 -3.92 19.17
N ALA A 201 0.71 -4.90 19.79
CA ALA A 201 2.05 -5.36 19.42
C ALA A 201 2.09 -6.87 19.13
N GLY A 202 0.93 -7.55 19.10
CA GLY A 202 0.84 -9.01 18.96
C GLY A 202 1.39 -9.56 17.66
N ALA A 203 1.37 -8.75 16.59
CA ALA A 203 1.86 -9.11 15.26
C ALA A 203 3.14 -8.35 14.87
N THR A 204 3.85 -7.74 15.82
CA THR A 204 5.07 -6.93 15.55
C THR A 204 6.05 -7.64 14.61
N TYR A 205 6.36 -6.99 13.48
CA TYR A 205 7.23 -7.48 12.40
C TYR A 205 6.78 -8.78 11.68
N ARG A 206 5.54 -9.23 11.89
CA ARG A 206 4.96 -10.39 11.22
C ARG A 206 3.99 -9.98 10.12
N THR A 207 3.85 -10.81 9.09
CA THR A 207 2.69 -10.74 8.21
C THR A 207 1.49 -11.31 8.96
N MET A 208 0.34 -10.63 8.90
CA MET A 208 -0.95 -11.23 9.28
C MET A 208 -1.59 -11.83 8.02
N GLU A 209 -1.52 -13.16 7.86
CA GLU A 209 -2.10 -13.87 6.73
C GLU A 209 -3.50 -14.36 7.10
N PHE A 210 -4.54 -13.85 6.42
CA PHE A 210 -5.93 -14.25 6.65
C PHE A 210 -6.36 -15.28 5.61
N ALA A 211 -6.96 -16.38 6.06
CA ALA A 211 -7.41 -17.48 5.21
C ALA A 211 -8.64 -18.16 5.80
N GLY A 212 -9.23 -19.10 5.06
CA GLY A 212 -10.38 -19.90 5.48
C GLY A 212 -11.66 -19.50 4.77
N GLY A 213 -12.70 -20.33 4.90
CA GLY A 213 -13.92 -20.20 4.10
C GLY A 213 -14.66 -18.88 4.33
N THR A 214 -14.54 -18.28 5.51
CA THR A 214 -15.12 -16.96 5.80
C THR A 214 -14.43 -15.87 4.98
N VAL A 215 -13.10 -15.93 4.83
CA VAL A 215 -12.33 -14.95 4.04
C VAL A 215 -12.59 -15.12 2.55
N GLU A 216 -12.72 -16.36 2.07
CA GLU A 216 -13.06 -16.67 0.68
C GLU A 216 -14.43 -16.11 0.30
N ALA A 217 -15.39 -16.13 1.23
CA ALA A 217 -16.74 -15.56 1.03
C ALA A 217 -16.80 -14.02 1.08
N MET A 218 -15.75 -13.34 1.56
CA MET A 218 -15.73 -11.87 1.66
C MET A 218 -15.58 -11.18 0.31
N THR A 219 -16.24 -10.02 0.20
CA THR A 219 -15.99 -9.02 -0.84
C THR A 219 -14.58 -8.43 -0.74
N MET A 220 -14.13 -7.72 -1.79
CA MET A 220 -12.82 -7.05 -1.73
C MET A 220 -12.77 -5.96 -0.66
N GLU A 221 -13.85 -5.21 -0.45
CA GLU A 221 -13.95 -4.15 0.55
C GLU A 221 -13.82 -4.70 1.99
N GLU A 222 -14.39 -5.88 2.24
CA GLU A 222 -14.24 -6.60 3.52
C GLU A 222 -12.81 -7.10 3.73
N ARG A 223 -12.17 -7.65 2.69
CA ARG A 223 -10.76 -8.06 2.73
C ARG A 223 -9.83 -6.88 2.97
N MET A 224 -10.09 -5.75 2.31
CA MET A 224 -9.40 -4.48 2.53
C MET A 224 -9.53 -4.03 3.98
N THR A 225 -10.71 -4.15 4.58
CA THR A 225 -10.94 -3.84 6.01
C THR A 225 -10.04 -4.68 6.93
N LEU A 226 -9.90 -5.98 6.69
CA LEU A 226 -8.99 -6.83 7.47
C LEU A 226 -7.53 -6.40 7.34
N CYS A 227 -7.04 -6.23 6.11
CA CYS A 227 -5.65 -5.89 5.85
C CYS A 227 -5.28 -4.47 6.29
N ASN A 228 -6.21 -3.51 6.17
CA ASN A 228 -6.01 -2.12 6.58
C ASN A 228 -5.61 -2.00 8.06
N MET A 229 -6.27 -2.74 8.95
CA MET A 229 -6.03 -2.65 10.39
C MET A 229 -4.87 -3.53 10.87
N THR A 230 -4.16 -4.23 9.98
CA THR A 230 -3.01 -5.07 10.38
C THR A 230 -1.91 -4.26 11.09
N VAL A 231 -1.71 -3.00 10.69
CA VAL A 231 -0.73 -2.10 11.33
C VAL A 231 -1.09 -1.79 12.79
N GLU A 232 -2.37 -1.83 13.17
CA GLU A 232 -2.83 -1.57 14.54
C GLU A 232 -2.42 -2.66 15.53
N ALA A 233 -2.07 -3.86 15.05
CA ALA A 233 -1.46 -4.94 15.84
C ALA A 233 0.09 -4.97 15.75
N GLY A 234 0.69 -3.96 15.11
CA GLY A 234 2.12 -3.92 14.80
C GLY A 234 2.53 -4.78 13.59
N GLY A 235 1.56 -5.34 12.87
CA GLY A 235 1.80 -6.20 11.71
C GLY A 235 2.55 -5.46 10.61
N LYS A 236 3.52 -6.13 9.97
CA LYS A 236 4.33 -5.56 8.89
C LYS A 236 3.50 -5.34 7.62
N ASN A 237 2.63 -6.31 7.31
CA ASN A 237 1.63 -6.26 6.24
C ASN A 237 0.49 -7.24 6.55
N GLY A 238 -0.70 -6.98 6.01
CA GLY A 238 -1.73 -7.99 5.84
C GLY A 238 -1.49 -8.79 4.57
N ALA A 239 -2.01 -10.01 4.50
CA ALA A 239 -1.99 -10.80 3.27
C ALA A 239 -3.22 -11.70 3.17
N ILE A 240 -3.88 -11.66 2.02
CA ILE A 240 -4.95 -12.60 1.62
C ILE A 240 -4.57 -13.17 0.26
N ALA A 241 -4.68 -14.48 0.10
CA ALA A 241 -4.40 -15.11 -1.18
C ALA A 241 -5.44 -14.65 -2.23
N PRO A 242 -5.01 -14.24 -3.43
CA PRO A 242 -5.94 -13.80 -4.46
C PRO A 242 -6.76 -14.99 -4.99
N ASP A 243 -8.05 -14.75 -5.21
CA ASP A 243 -9.00 -15.68 -5.83
C ASP A 243 -9.82 -14.97 -6.91
N GLU A 244 -10.89 -15.59 -7.42
CA GLU A 244 -11.67 -15.00 -8.50
C GLU A 244 -12.31 -13.67 -8.10
N THR A 245 -12.74 -13.49 -6.84
CA THR A 245 -13.23 -12.19 -6.34
C THR A 245 -12.16 -11.10 -6.50
N THR A 246 -10.90 -11.42 -6.20
CA THR A 246 -9.78 -10.51 -6.43
C THR A 246 -9.52 -10.29 -7.92
N PHE A 247 -9.52 -11.34 -8.73
CA PHE A 247 -9.22 -11.24 -10.16
C PHE A 247 -10.30 -10.45 -10.92
N GLU A 248 -11.58 -10.67 -10.63
CA GLU A 248 -12.69 -9.90 -11.21
C GLU A 248 -12.56 -8.41 -10.89
N TYR A 249 -12.26 -8.08 -9.63
CA TYR A 249 -12.05 -6.69 -9.22
C TYR A 249 -10.89 -6.04 -9.99
N VAL A 250 -9.76 -6.73 -10.12
CA VAL A 250 -8.56 -6.17 -10.78
C VAL A 250 -8.77 -6.06 -12.29
N ARG A 251 -9.29 -7.10 -12.95
CA ARG A 251 -9.51 -7.10 -14.41
C ARG A 251 -10.52 -6.04 -14.86
N SER A 252 -11.47 -5.65 -14.00
CA SER A 252 -12.41 -4.57 -14.34
C SER A 252 -11.79 -3.17 -14.28
N ARG A 253 -10.53 -3.04 -13.84
CA ARG A 253 -9.84 -1.76 -13.59
C ARG A 253 -8.52 -1.62 -14.32
N THR A 254 -7.86 -2.73 -14.68
CA THR A 254 -6.58 -2.73 -15.39
C THR A 254 -6.42 -3.97 -16.27
N ASP A 255 -5.63 -3.85 -17.33
CA ASP A 255 -5.25 -4.91 -18.27
C ASP A 255 -3.84 -5.50 -17.99
N LYS A 256 -3.17 -4.98 -16.96
CA LYS A 256 -1.84 -5.41 -16.50
C LYS A 256 -1.86 -6.68 -15.67
#